data_AF-A0A7Y7UKJ2-F1
#
_entry.id   AF-A0A7Y7UKJ2-F1
#
_cell.length_a   1.000
_cell.length_b   1.000
_cell.length_c   1.000
_cell.angle_alpha   90.00
_cell.angle_beta   90.00
_cell.angle_gamma   90.00
#
_symmetry.space_group_name_H-M   'P 1'
#
loop_
_entity.id
_entity.type
_entity.pdbx_description
1 polymer ?
#
loop_
_entity_poly.entity_id
_entity_poly.type
_entity_poly.pdbx_seq_one_letter_code
_entity_poly.pdbx_strand_id
1 'polypeptide(L)'
;MERNTQNKEGMKNAISYLPLVAFVLFFIGKSKNEPQNKHVIYGMLLFGVYLILSIIFSGLIDVLLFLLYIGVSGYFGYMAYLGEDVEVKFVDDYVDKFK
;
A
#
# COMPACT_ATOMS: atom_id res chain seq x y z
N MET A 1 -21.61 -9.73 15.42
CA MET A 1 -21.68 -8.97 14.15
C MET A 1 -20.44 -8.10 13.91
N GLU A 2 -19.68 -7.70 14.94
CA GLU A 2 -18.46 -6.86 14.79
C GLU A 2 -17.32 -7.46 13.95
N ARG A 3 -17.03 -8.77 14.06
CA ARG A 3 -15.97 -9.42 13.25
C ARG A 3 -16.15 -9.26 11.73
N ASN A 4 -17.40 -9.19 11.26
CA ASN A 4 -17.68 -9.13 9.82
C ASN A 4 -17.41 -7.74 9.23
N THR A 5 -17.56 -6.69 10.04
CA THR A 5 -17.24 -5.31 9.65
C THR A 5 -15.74 -5.07 9.71
N GLN A 6 -15.06 -5.57 10.76
CA GLN A 6 -13.60 -5.54 10.89
C GLN A 6 -12.90 -6.26 9.72
N ASN A 7 -13.39 -7.45 9.33
CA ASN A 7 -12.85 -8.18 8.17
C ASN A 7 -13.05 -7.43 6.84
N LYS A 8 -14.16 -6.69 6.68
CA LYS A 8 -14.42 -5.92 5.46
C LYS A 8 -13.51 -4.70 5.34
N GLU A 9 -13.21 -4.03 6.45
CA GLU A 9 -12.30 -2.88 6.45
C GLU A 9 -10.83 -3.31 6.31
N GLY A 10 -10.40 -4.34 7.05
CA GLY A 10 -9.06 -4.92 6.90
C GLY A 10 -8.80 -5.45 5.50
N MET A 11 -9.78 -6.13 4.88
CA MET A 11 -9.64 -6.59 3.49
C MET A 11 -9.55 -5.44 2.49
N LYS A 12 -10.26 -4.33 2.70
CA LYS A 12 -10.13 -3.13 1.85
C LYS A 12 -8.78 -2.43 2.01
N ASN A 13 -8.20 -2.44 3.21
CA ASN A 13 -6.87 -1.89 3.43
C ASN A 13 -5.80 -2.80 2.81
N ALA A 14 -5.94 -4.12 2.93
CA ALA A 14 -5.03 -5.11 2.33
C ALA A 14 -4.96 -5.01 0.81
N ILE A 15 -6.10 -4.90 0.12
CA ILE A 15 -6.14 -4.74 -1.35
C ILE A 15 -5.50 -3.43 -1.82
N SER A 16 -5.34 -2.44 -0.94
CA SER A 16 -4.65 -1.18 -1.28
C SER A 16 -3.14 -1.37 -1.50
N TYR A 17 -2.58 -2.50 -1.07
CA TYR A 17 -1.18 -2.87 -1.34
C TYR A 17 -1.03 -3.76 -2.57
N LEU A 18 -2.13 -4.21 -3.19
CA LEU A 18 -2.03 -4.99 -4.42
C LEU A 18 -1.53 -4.10 -5.58
N PRO A 19 -0.67 -4.65 -6.45
CA PRO A 19 -0.21 -3.94 -7.64
C PRO A 19 -1.39 -3.47 -8.49
N LEU A 20 -1.32 -2.25 -9.01
CA LEU A 20 -2.36 -1.57 -9.80
C LEU A 20 -3.68 -1.26 -9.06
N VAL A 21 -4.03 -2.01 -8.02
CA VAL A 21 -5.26 -1.77 -7.22
C VAL A 21 -5.13 -0.48 -6.42
N ALA A 22 -3.96 -0.18 -5.86
CA ALA A 22 -3.67 1.10 -5.21
C ALA A 22 -3.97 2.29 -6.14
N PHE A 23 -3.60 2.15 -7.42
CA PHE A 23 -3.79 3.18 -8.45
C PHE A 23 -5.27 3.36 -8.79
N VAL A 24 -6.01 2.26 -8.94
CA VAL A 24 -7.46 2.28 -9.18
C VAL A 24 -8.21 2.88 -7.99
N LEU A 25 -7.84 2.53 -6.76
CA LEU A 25 -8.46 3.07 -5.54
C LEU A 25 -8.17 4.55 -5.33
N PHE A 26 -6.97 5.02 -5.72
CA PHE A 26 -6.64 6.44 -5.71
C PHE A 26 -7.56 7.26 -6.64
N PHE A 27 -7.84 6.76 -7.85
CA PHE A 27 -8.72 7.44 -8.82
C PHE A 27 -10.22 7.28 -8.54
N ILE A 28 -10.66 6.18 -7.91
CA ILE A 28 -12.06 5.94 -7.54
C ILE A 28 -12.51 6.84 -6.37
N GLY A 29 -11.57 7.53 -5.73
CA GLY A 29 -11.85 8.63 -4.80
C GLY A 29 -11.64 8.23 -3.35
N LYS A 30 -11.10 9.20 -2.58
CA LYS A 30 -10.82 9.11 -1.14
C LYS A 30 -11.99 8.43 -0.43
N SER A 31 -11.69 7.30 0.22
CA SER A 31 -12.62 6.70 1.17
C SER A 31 -12.89 7.71 2.29
N LYS A 32 -14.12 7.70 2.82
CA LYS A 32 -14.52 8.52 3.98
C LYS A 32 -13.74 8.15 5.26
N ASN A 33 -13.01 7.03 5.25
CA ASN A 33 -12.18 6.56 6.36
C ASN A 33 -10.71 7.03 6.19
N GLU A 34 -10.23 7.89 7.10
CA GLU A 34 -8.83 8.35 7.14
C GLU A 34 -7.77 7.23 7.13
N PRO A 35 -7.92 6.11 7.86
CA PRO A 35 -6.92 5.03 7.87
C PRO A 35 -6.75 4.40 6.49
N GLN A 36 -7.87 4.23 5.77
CA GLN A 36 -7.88 3.61 4.44
C GLN A 36 -7.17 4.49 3.40
N ASN A 37 -7.26 5.82 3.54
CA ASN A 37 -6.52 6.74 2.68
C ASN A 37 -5.00 6.65 2.91
N LYS A 38 -4.52 6.39 4.13
CA LYS A 38 -3.09 6.18 4.40
C LYS A 38 -2.56 4.94 3.68
N HIS A 39 -3.27 3.81 3.76
CA HIS A 39 -2.87 2.57 3.09
C HIS A 39 -2.84 2.71 1.55
N VAL A 40 -3.78 3.46 0.97
CA VAL A 40 -3.76 3.77 -0.48
C VAL A 40 -2.52 4.60 -0.85
N ILE A 41 -2.16 5.60 -0.04
CA ILE A 41 -0.94 6.41 -0.26
C ILE A 41 0.32 5.52 -0.15
N TYR A 42 0.37 4.62 0.83
CA TYR A 42 1.49 3.69 1.00
C TYR A 42 1.61 2.71 -0.17
N GLY A 43 0.50 2.11 -0.62
CA GLY A 43 0.49 1.27 -1.82
C GLY A 43 0.96 2.03 -3.06
N MET A 44 0.53 3.29 -3.22
CA MET A 44 0.93 4.13 -4.35
C MET A 44 2.42 4.51 -4.31
N LEU A 45 2.95 4.85 -3.14
CA LEU A 45 4.38 5.12 -2.94
C LEU A 45 5.22 3.88 -3.20
N LEU A 46 4.81 2.72 -2.68
CA LEU A 46 5.49 1.46 -2.88
C LEU A 46 5.57 1.10 -4.37
N PHE A 47 4.46 1.26 -5.08
CA PHE A 47 4.40 1.06 -6.53
C PHE A 47 5.23 2.09 -7.31
N GLY A 48 5.19 3.37 -6.92
CA GLY A 48 5.98 4.43 -7.54
C GLY A 48 7.48 4.22 -7.41
N VAL A 49 7.95 3.84 -6.21
CA VAL A 49 9.35 3.49 -5.97
C VAL A 49 9.79 2.29 -6.81
N TYR A 50 8.96 1.25 -6.89
CA TYR A 50 9.22 0.10 -7.75
C TYR A 50 9.36 0.51 -9.22
N LEU A 51 8.42 1.31 -9.76
CA LEU A 51 8.49 1.76 -11.16
C LEU A 51 9.75 2.57 -11.46
N ILE A 52 10.14 3.49 -10.58
CA ILE A 52 11.36 4.29 -10.77
C ILE A 52 12.59 3.37 -10.79
N LEU A 53 12.68 2.41 -9.85
CA LEU A 53 13.79 1.47 -9.80
C LEU A 53 13.81 0.53 -11.02
N SER A 54 12.65 0.09 -11.50
CA SER A 54 12.50 -0.77 -12.67
C SER A 54 12.95 -0.07 -13.97
N ILE A 55 12.71 1.24 -14.10
CA ILE A 55 13.20 2.04 -15.24
C ILE A 55 14.74 2.15 -15.21
N ILE A 56 15.33 2.28 -14.03
CA ILE A 56 16.78 2.43 -13.85
C ILE A 56 17.51 1.10 -14.01
N PHE A 57 16.94 0.01 -13.48
CA PHE A 57 17.54 -1.32 -13.44
C PHE A 57 16.76 -2.29 -14.33
N SER A 58 17.37 -2.78 -15.40
CA SER A 58 16.74 -3.76 -16.32
C SER A 58 17.27 -5.19 -16.15
N GLY A 59 16.51 -6.18 -16.63
CA GLY A 59 16.95 -7.58 -16.70
C GLY A 59 16.76 -8.33 -15.38
N LEU A 60 17.76 -9.13 -14.97
CA LEU A 60 17.64 -9.96 -13.76
C LEU A 60 17.40 -9.15 -12.48
N ILE A 61 17.92 -7.93 -12.41
CA ILE A 61 17.75 -7.02 -11.27
C ILE A 61 16.28 -6.56 -11.16
N ASP A 62 15.61 -6.29 -12.29
CA ASP A 62 14.19 -5.92 -12.31
C ASP A 62 13.31 -7.05 -11.76
N VAL A 63 13.63 -8.30 -12.10
CA VAL A 63 12.91 -9.48 -11.57
C VAL A 63 13.07 -9.57 -10.05
N LEU A 64 14.27 -9.33 -9.52
CA LEU A 64 14.50 -9.30 -8.07
C LEU A 64 13.78 -8.14 -7.38
N LEU A 65 13.77 -6.96 -8.01
CA LEU A 65 13.03 -5.80 -7.53
C LEU A 65 11.52 -6.07 -7.51
N PHE A 66 10.99 -6.74 -8.54
CA PHE A 66 9.59 -7.14 -8.60
C PHE A 66 9.24 -8.15 -7.50
N LEU A 67 10.08 -9.16 -7.27
CA LEU A 67 9.85 -10.12 -6.18
C LEU A 67 9.90 -9.44 -4.81
N LEU A 68 10.85 -8.52 -4.59
CA LEU A 68 10.92 -7.73 -3.37
C LEU A 68 9.66 -6.87 -3.20
N TYR A 69 9.22 -6.21 -4.27
CA TYR A 69 7.99 -5.41 -4.28
C TYR A 69 6.76 -6.24 -3.90
N ILE A 70 6.58 -7.42 -4.50
CA ILE A 70 5.47 -8.33 -4.17
C ILE A 70 5.57 -8.81 -2.72
N GLY A 71 6.77 -9.14 -2.24
CA GLY A 71 7.00 -9.57 -0.85
C GLY A 71 6.62 -8.49 0.17
N VAL A 72 7.09 -7.25 -0.03
CA VAL A 72 6.76 -6.12 0.85
C VAL A 72 5.28 -5.76 0.76
N SER A 73 4.69 -5.78 -0.44
CA SER A 73 3.25 -5.56 -0.66
C SER A 73 2.41 -6.60 0.07
N GLY A 74 2.79 -7.88 -0.02
CA GLY A 74 2.12 -8.97 0.67
C GLY A 74 2.22 -8.85 2.19
N TYR A 75 3.40 -8.48 2.71
CA TYR A 75 3.61 -8.26 4.14
C TYR A 75 2.74 -7.10 4.66
N PHE A 76 2.80 -5.92 4.02
CA PHE A 76 1.97 -4.78 4.44
C PHE A 76 0.48 -5.02 4.25
N GLY A 77 0.09 -5.71 3.17
CA GLY A 77 -1.29 -6.13 2.96
C GLY A 77 -1.79 -7.06 4.06
N TYR A 78 -0.95 -7.98 4.52
CA TYR A 78 -1.28 -8.89 5.62
C TYR A 78 -1.41 -8.17 6.97
N MET A 79 -0.48 -7.26 7.29
CA MET A 79 -0.55 -6.43 8.50
C MET A 79 -1.83 -5.57 8.51
N ALA A 80 -2.13 -4.93 7.38
CA ALA A 80 -3.35 -4.15 7.20
C ALA A 80 -4.63 -5.01 7.27
N TYR A 81 -4.57 -6.27 6.83
CA TYR A 81 -5.67 -7.22 6.98
C TYR A 81 -5.95 -7.58 8.44
N LEU A 82 -4.90 -7.74 9.25
CA LEU A 82 -5.01 -7.97 10.70
C LEU A 82 -5.49 -6.73 11.47
N GLY A 83 -5.54 -5.58 10.82
CA GLY A 83 -5.87 -4.31 11.46
C GLY A 83 -4.72 -3.73 12.29
N GLU A 84 -3.49 -4.19 12.04
CA GLU A 84 -2.29 -3.59 12.63
C GLU A 84 -1.94 -2.30 11.87
N ASP A 85 -1.59 -1.25 12.61
CA ASP A 85 -1.15 0.01 12.02
C ASP A 85 0.21 -0.20 11.33
N VAL A 86 0.19 -0.07 10.01
CA VAL A 86 1.41 -0.07 9.20
C VAL A 86 2.05 1.31 9.32
N GLU A 87 2.80 1.53 10.39
CA GLU A 87 3.54 2.79 10.59
C GLU A 87 4.84 2.78 9.77
N VAL A 88 4.83 3.51 8.66
CA VAL A 88 6.05 3.82 7.92
C VAL A 88 6.47 5.22 8.34
N LYS A 89 7.22 5.32 9.45
CA LYS A 89 7.61 6.61 10.07
C LYS A 89 8.05 7.68 9.07
N PHE A 90 8.83 7.29 8.06
CA PHE A 90 9.33 8.22 7.04
C PHE A 90 8.23 8.80 6.12
N VAL A 91 7.15 8.05 5.90
CA VAL A 91 6.01 8.50 5.09
C VAL A 91 4.98 9.21 5.96
N ASP A 92 4.73 8.74 7.18
CA ASP A 92 3.88 9.45 8.15
C ASP A 92 4.41 10.88 8.39
N ASP A 93 5.72 11.04 8.62
CA ASP A 93 6.36 12.35 8.77
C ASP A 93 6.22 13.23 7.51
N TYR A 94 6.22 12.63 6.32
CA TYR A 94 6.07 13.37 5.06
C TYR A 94 4.61 13.80 4.82
N VAL A 95 3.65 12.93 5.14
CA VAL A 95 2.21 13.23 4.99
C VAL A 95 1.79 14.30 6.00
N ASP A 96 2.23 14.22 7.25
CA ASP A 96 1.89 15.22 8.28
C ASP A 96 2.50 16.60 7.99
N LYS A 97 3.63 16.66 7.29
CA LYS A 97 4.27 17.93 6.91
C LYS A 97 3.55 18.66 5.77
N PHE A 98 2.72 17.95 5.00
CA PHE A 98 1.96 18.49 3.86
C PHE A 98 0.43 18.45 4.09
N LYS A 99 -0.03 18.11 5.30
CA LYS A 99 -1.43 18.20 5.73
C LYS A 99 -1.72 19.62 6.25
#